data_AF-A0A6P0DQ68-F1
#
_entry.id   AF-A0A6P0DQ68-F1
#
_cell.length_a   1.000
_cell.length_b   1.000
_cell.length_c   1.000
_cell.angle_alpha   90.00
_cell.angle_beta   90.00
_cell.angle_gamma   90.00
#
_symmetry.space_group_name_H-M   'P 1'
#
loop_
_entity.id
_entity.type
_entity.pdbx_description
1 polymer ?
#
loop_
_entity_poly.entity_id
_entity_poly.type
_entity_poly.pdbx_seq_one_letter_code
_entity_poly.pdbx_strand_id
1 'polypeptide(L)' 'MMTVYDVQQIDPELVEGGRSVCFYAWSADDDLTLVWSITLPMMVQEDAFEDLLVEWRRLGWLLLKRQSD' A
#
# COMPACT_ATOMS: atom_id res chain seq x y z
N MET A 1 14.26 11.19 -12.42
CA MET A 1 12.79 11.29 -12.37
C MET A 1 12.32 9.93 -11.92
N MET A 2 11.88 9.79 -10.68
CA MET A 2 11.37 8.51 -10.17
C MET A 2 10.00 8.25 -10.81
N THR A 3 9.82 7.03 -11.29
CA THR A 3 8.64 6.55 -12.00
C THR A 3 8.05 5.37 -11.24
N VAL A 4 6.83 4.97 -11.57
CA VAL A 4 6.22 3.74 -11.02
C VAL A 4 7.06 2.49 -11.28
N TYR A 5 7.93 2.51 -12.30
CA TYR A 5 8.86 1.43 -12.61
C TYR A 5 10.03 1.30 -11.61
N ASP A 6 10.28 2.33 -10.81
CA ASP A 6 11.36 2.32 -9.81
C ASP A 6 10.91 1.72 -8.47
N VAL A 7 9.59 1.50 -8.29
CA VAL A 7 9.05 0.84 -7.10
C VAL A 7 9.40 -0.65 -7.12
N GLN A 8 9.93 -1.17 -6.02
CA GLN A 8 10.27 -2.58 -5.84
C GLN A 8 9.47 -3.25 -4.72
N GLN A 9 9.03 -2.47 -3.74
CA GLN A 9 8.27 -2.96 -2.59
C GLN A 9 7.11 -2.03 -2.29
N ILE A 10 6.01 -2.61 -1.82
CA ILE A 10 4.89 -1.88 -1.24
C ILE A 10 4.60 -2.49 0.13
N ASP A 11 4.57 -1.66 1.15
CA ASP A 11 4.16 -2.04 2.49
C ASP A 11 2.84 -1.37 2.86
N PRO A 12 1.78 -2.15 3.05
CA PRO A 12 0.53 -1.66 3.60
C PRO A 12 0.63 -1.55 5.12
N GLU A 13 -0.01 -0.53 5.68
CA GLU A 13 -0.18 -0.34 7.11
C GLU A 13 -1.65 -0.01 7.40
N LEU A 14 -2.22 -0.70 8.39
CA LEU A 14 -3.56 -0.39 8.88
C LEU A 14 -3.48 0.86 9.76
N VAL A 15 -4.20 1.91 9.38
CA VAL A 15 -4.17 3.21 10.06
C VAL A 15 -5.56 3.66 10.49
N GLU A 16 -5.61 4.74 11.25
CA GLU A 16 -6.87 5.34 11.73
C GLU A 16 -7.76 4.36 12.53
N GLY A 17 -7.13 3.44 13.27
CA GLY A 17 -7.82 2.43 14.05
C GLY A 17 -8.63 1.47 13.20
N GLY A 18 -8.08 1.04 12.05
CA GLY A 18 -8.72 0.07 11.17
C GLY A 18 -9.67 0.67 10.14
N ARG A 19 -9.65 1.99 9.93
CA ARG A 19 -10.57 2.68 9.01
C ARG A 19 -9.96 3.01 7.66
N SER A 20 -8.64 2.92 7.55
CA SER A 20 -7.91 3.20 6.32
C SER A 20 -6.69 2.29 6.22
N VAL A 21 -6.23 2.04 5.00
CA VAL A 21 -4.93 1.39 4.74
C VAL A 21 -4.04 2.39 4.03
N CYS A 22 -2.88 2.67 4.63
CA CYS A 22 -1.82 3.44 4.00
C CYS A 22 -0.87 2.49 3.27
N PHE A 23 -0.38 2.88 2.09
CA PHE A 23 0.58 2.12 1.32
C PHE A 23 1.84 2.95 1.14
N TYR A 24 2.98 2.35 1.47
CA TYR A 24 4.31 2.92 1.32
C TYR A 24 5.04 2.18 0.22
N ALA A 25 5.38 2.88 -0.87
CA ALA A 25 6.12 2.30 -1.98
C ALA A 25 7.60 2.69 -1.90
N TRP A 26 8.47 1.70 -1.98
CA TRP A 26 9.92 1.84 -1.80
C TRP A 26 10.67 1.50 -3.09
N SER A 27 11.77 2.20 -3.34
CA SER A 27 12.72 1.88 -4.40
C SER A 27 13.79 0.90 -3.93
N ALA A 28 14.72 0.55 -4.82
CA ALA A 28 15.86 -0.31 -4.51
C ALA A 28 16.84 0.27 -3.47
N ASP A 29 16.84 1.60 -3.35
CA ASP A 29 17.73 2.33 -2.45
C ASP A 29 17.10 2.53 -1.06
N ASP A 30 16.02 1.81 -0.75
CA ASP A 30 15.17 1.96 0.45
C ASP A 30 14.57 3.36 0.62
N ASP A 31 14.55 4.16 -0.46
CA ASP A 31 13.93 5.47 -0.47
C ASP A 31 12.41 5.36 -0.66
N LEU A 32 11.66 6.01 0.24
CA LEU A 32 10.22 6.14 0.12
C LEU A 32 9.89 6.93 -1.15
N THR A 33 9.30 6.25 -2.12
CA THR A 33 9.07 6.78 -3.46
C THR A 33 7.68 7.40 -3.57
N LEU A 34 6.65 6.70 -3.09
CA LEU A 34 5.24 7.13 -3.16
C LEU A 34 4.48 6.70 -1.91
N VAL A 35 3.45 7.50 -1.56
CA VAL A 35 2.52 7.20 -0.48
C VAL A 35 1.09 7.47 -0.96
N TRP A 36 0.20 6.53 -0.72
CA TRP A 36 -1.24 6.73 -0.91
C TRP A 36 -2.01 5.97 0.15
N SER A 37 -3.28 6.31 0.33
CA SER A 37 -4.17 5.60 1.24
C SER A 37 -5.52 5.34 0.60
N ILE A 38 -6.22 4.36 1.13
CA ILE A 38 -7.63 4.10 0.84
C ILE A 38 -8.43 4.11 2.14
N THR A 39 -9.62 4.69 2.09
CA THR A 39 -10.59 4.57 3.18
C THR A 39 -11.35 3.27 3.04
N LEU A 40 -11.50 2.56 4.15
CA LEU A 40 -12.23 1.31 4.21
C LEU A 40 -13.73 1.58 4.46
N PRO A 41 -14.63 0.81 3.81
CA PRO A 41 -16.08 0.96 4.01
C PRO A 41 -16.54 0.46 5.38
N MET A 42 -15.68 -0.27 6.09
CA MET A 42 -15.89 -0.79 7.43
C MET A 42 -14.56 -0.87 8.18
N MET A 43 -14.64 -0.92 9.51
CA MET A 43 -13.47 -1.15 10.34
C MET A 43 -12.93 -2.56 10.14
N VAL A 44 -11.62 -2.68 9.93
CA VAL A 44 -10.88 -3.95 9.87
C VAL A 44 -10.05 -4.10 11.13
N GLN A 45 -9.97 -5.32 11.66
CA GLN A 45 -9.12 -5.65 12.82
C GLN A 45 -7.68 -5.91 12.38
N GLU A 46 -6.72 -5.63 13.26
CA GLU A 46 -5.29 -5.85 12.99
C GLU A 46 -5.00 -7.30 12.59
N ASP A 47 -5.51 -8.29 13.34
CA ASP A 47 -5.31 -9.71 13.02
C ASP A 47 -5.77 -10.07 11.59
N ALA A 48 -6.95 -9.58 11.19
CA ALA A 48 -7.48 -9.83 9.85
C ALA A 48 -6.70 -9.10 8.75
N PHE A 49 -6.11 -7.95 9.09
CA PHE A 49 -5.21 -7.25 8.19
C PHE A 49 -3.88 -8.00 8.03
N GLU A 50 -3.30 -8.50 9.13
CA GLU A 50 -2.06 -9.27 9.15
C GLU A 50 -2.19 -10.59 8.36
N ASP A 51 -3.30 -11.31 8.55
CA ASP A 51 -3.62 -12.55 7.83
C ASP A 51 -3.71 -12.35 6.30
N LEU A 52 -3.96 -11.12 5.85
CA LEU A 52 -4.17 -10.74 4.44
C LEU A 52 -3.07 -9.82 3.90
N LEU A 53 -1.91 -9.71 4.56
CA LEU A 53 -0.84 -8.79 4.15
C LEU A 53 -0.40 -8.99 2.69
N VAL A 54 -0.36 -10.23 2.21
CA VAL A 54 0.03 -10.54 0.83
C VAL A 54 -0.99 -9.98 -0.16
N GLU A 55 -2.27 -10.09 0.15
CA GLU A 55 -3.39 -9.58 -0.63
C GLU A 55 -3.40 -8.05 -0.62
N TRP A 56 -3.13 -7.42 0.53
CA TRP A 56 -2.99 -5.97 0.63
C TRP A 56 -1.83 -5.46 -0.23
N ARG A 57 -0.67 -6.13 -0.21
CA ARG A 57 0.46 -5.79 -1.10
C ARG A 57 0.06 -5.88 -2.57
N ARG A 58 -0.63 -6.95 -2.97
CA ARG A 58 -1.14 -7.11 -4.34
C ARG A 58 -2.10 -5.99 -4.73
N LEU A 59 -3.00 -5.59 -3.82
CA LEU A 59 -3.90 -4.46 -4.06
C LEU A 59 -3.13 -3.16 -4.24
N GLY A 60 -2.13 -2.90 -3.41
CA GLY A 60 -1.26 -1.73 -3.55
C GLY A 60 -0.65 -1.64 -4.96
N TRP A 61 -0.10 -2.74 -5.46
CA TRP A 61 0.44 -2.80 -6.83
C TRP A 61 -0.61 -2.54 -7.92
N LEU A 62 -1.82 -3.09 -7.76
CA LEU A 62 -2.91 -2.87 -8.72
C LEU A 62 -3.33 -1.40 -8.77
N LEU A 63 -3.44 -0.75 -7.62
CA LEU A 63 -3.81 0.67 -7.53
C LEU A 63 -2.71 1.57 -8.12
N LEU A 64 -1.44 1.26 -7.84
CA LEU A 64 -0.30 2.00 -8.36
C LEU A 64 -0.24 1.95 -9.90
N LYS A 65 -0.42 0.77 -10.50
CA LYS A 65 -0.46 0.61 -11.96
C LYS A 65 -1.59 1.40 -12.60
N ARG A 66 -2.78 1.38 -11.99
CA ARG A 66 -3.95 2.12 -12.49
C ARG A 66 -3.76 3.65 -12.50
N GLN A 67 -2.88 4.19 -11.66
CA GLN A 67 -2.55 5.63 -11.68
C GLN A 67 -1.56 6.00 -12.80
N SER A 68 -0.91 5.02 -13.42
CA SER A 68 0.12 5.23 -14.44
C SER A 68 -0.38 5.11 -15.87
N ASP A 69 -1.61 4.59 -16.05
CA ASP A 69 -2.34 4.52 -17.32
C ASP A 69 -3.20 5.79 -17.54
#